data_AF-A0A256ZM57-F1
#
_entry.id   AF-A0A256ZM57-F1
#
_cell.length_a   1.000
_cell.length_b   1.000
_cell.length_c   1.000
_cell.angle_alpha   90.00
_cell.angle_beta   90.00
_cell.angle_gamma   90.00
#
_symmetry.space_group_name_H-M   'P 1'
#
loop_
_entity.id
_entity.type
_entity.pdbx_description
1 polymer ?
#
loop_
_entity_poly.entity_id
_entity_poly.type
_entity_poly.pdbx_seq_one_letter_code
_entity_poly.pdbx_strand_id
1 'polypeptide(L)'
;MDIGKKRRLNRIFGKDGKSVIVPMDHGVTIGPVEGLADMQQTIDKLVEGGADAIVIHKGIANYVDAGKMGLIIHLSGSTRVGPDPNWKVQVCSVTQALKLGADGISIHVNMGAPQEPYMLERMGKIVDEASKYGLPLLAMMYPRGPNIKSEHDP
;
A
#
# COMPACT_ATOMS: atom_id res chain seq x y z
N MET A 1 13.47 -7.95 -16.21
CA MET A 1 13.15 -7.58 -14.81
C MET A 1 14.45 -7.47 -14.05
N ASP A 2 14.70 -6.32 -13.40
CA ASP A 2 15.89 -6.11 -12.57
C ASP A 2 16.01 -7.14 -11.43
N ILE A 3 17.24 -7.49 -11.03
CA ILE A 3 17.50 -8.52 -10.01
C ILE A 3 17.03 -8.11 -8.61
N GLY A 4 17.10 -6.81 -8.27
CA GLY A 4 16.60 -6.25 -7.03
C GLY A 4 15.08 -6.38 -6.93
N LYS A 5 14.38 -6.15 -8.05
CA LYS A 5 12.92 -6.35 -8.16
C LYS A 5 12.55 -7.82 -8.01
N LYS A 6 13.29 -8.72 -8.65
CA LYS A 6 13.09 -10.17 -8.51
C LYS A 6 13.21 -10.63 -7.05
N ARG A 7 14.26 -10.20 -6.34
CA ARG A 7 14.48 -10.58 -4.93
C ARG A 7 13.36 -10.10 -4.00
N ARG A 8 12.84 -8.89 -4.24
CA ARG A 8 11.71 -8.33 -3.48
C ARG A 8 10.40 -9.06 -3.75
N LEU A 9 10.11 -9.35 -5.01
CA LEU A 9 8.93 -10.15 -5.37
C LEU A 9 8.97 -11.54 -4.72
N ASN A 10 10.13 -12.18 -4.58
CA ASN A 10 10.26 -13.46 -3.87
C ASN A 10 9.96 -13.40 -2.36
N ARG A 11 9.82 -12.21 -1.76
CA ARG A 11 9.36 -12.04 -0.38
C ARG A 11 7.87 -11.75 -0.28
N ILE A 12 7.26 -11.27 -1.38
CA ILE A 12 5.82 -10.99 -1.45
C ILE A 12 5.06 -12.20 -1.96
N PHE A 13 5.67 -13.02 -2.82
CA PHE A 13 5.07 -14.21 -3.39
C PHE A 13 5.62 -15.47 -2.72
N GLY A 14 4.71 -16.38 -2.38
CA GLY A 14 5.03 -17.72 -1.92
C GLY A 14 5.73 -18.55 -3.00
N LYS A 15 6.27 -19.70 -2.59
CA LYS A 15 7.01 -20.61 -3.49
C LYS A 15 6.16 -21.19 -4.62
N ASP A 16 4.85 -21.21 -4.45
CA ASP A 16 3.87 -21.63 -5.45
C ASP A 16 3.55 -20.53 -6.49
N GLY A 17 4.19 -19.36 -6.36
CA GLY A 17 3.97 -18.20 -7.22
C GLY A 17 2.68 -17.43 -6.92
N LYS A 18 1.99 -17.75 -5.82
CA LYS A 18 0.79 -17.04 -5.35
C LYS A 18 1.14 -16.13 -4.17
N SER A 19 0.20 -15.29 -3.76
CA SER A 19 0.39 -14.37 -2.64
C SER A 19 -0.93 -14.11 -1.93
N VAL A 20 -0.90 -14.17 -0.60
CA VAL A 20 -1.92 -13.64 0.29
C VAL A 20 -1.37 -12.35 0.91
N ILE A 21 -1.87 -11.22 0.44
CA ILE A 21 -1.48 -9.89 0.93
C ILE A 21 -2.60 -9.33 1.80
N VAL A 22 -2.28 -8.97 3.05
CA VAL A 22 -3.27 -8.41 3.99
C VAL A 22 -3.09 -6.89 4.10
N PRO A 23 -4.05 -6.09 3.60
CA PRO A 23 -4.01 -4.65 3.78
C PRO A 23 -4.41 -4.26 5.21
N MET A 24 -3.60 -3.41 5.84
CA MET A 24 -3.80 -2.91 7.19
C MET A 24 -3.60 -1.38 7.26
N ASP A 25 -3.79 -0.68 6.14
CA ASP A 25 -3.60 0.76 5.98
C ASP A 25 -4.84 1.59 6.35
N HIS A 26 -5.98 0.93 6.58
CA HIS A 26 -7.30 1.55 6.76
C HIS A 26 -7.35 2.59 7.89
N GLY A 27 -6.57 2.39 8.96
CA GLY A 27 -6.55 3.27 10.13
C GLY A 27 -6.32 4.75 9.80
N VAL A 28 -5.51 5.04 8.78
CA VAL A 28 -5.29 6.42 8.32
C VAL A 28 -6.54 6.99 7.65
N THR A 29 -7.26 6.19 6.88
CA THR A 29 -8.42 6.67 6.11
C THR A 29 -9.67 6.81 6.97
N ILE A 30 -9.96 5.81 7.81
CA ILE A 30 -11.25 5.70 8.51
C ILE A 30 -11.18 5.91 10.02
N GLY A 31 -9.98 6.14 10.57
CA GLY A 31 -9.76 6.26 12.02
C GLY A 31 -9.56 4.89 12.67
N PRO A 32 -9.72 4.79 14.01
CA PRO A 32 -9.51 3.54 14.74
C PRO A 32 -10.33 2.39 14.17
N VAL A 33 -9.67 1.27 13.90
CA VAL A 33 -10.31 0.04 13.38
C VAL A 33 -10.13 -1.05 14.43
N GLU A 34 -11.21 -1.74 14.76
CA GLU A 34 -11.17 -2.91 15.62
C GLU A 34 -10.19 -3.96 15.06
N GLY A 35 -9.35 -4.52 15.92
CA GLY A 35 -8.28 -5.44 15.50
C GLY A 35 -7.03 -4.77 14.93
N LEU A 36 -6.98 -3.45 14.74
CA LEU A 36 -5.76 -2.71 14.35
C LEU A 36 -5.25 -1.77 15.45
N ALA A 37 -5.82 -1.84 16.66
CA ALA A 37 -5.35 -1.05 17.80
C ALA A 37 -3.96 -1.51 18.28
N ASP A 38 -3.72 -2.82 18.30
CA ASP A 38 -2.41 -3.43 18.55
C ASP A 38 -1.92 -4.04 17.24
N MET A 39 -1.15 -3.26 16.49
CA MET A 39 -0.68 -3.66 15.17
C MET A 39 0.28 -4.85 15.23
N GLN A 40 1.16 -4.93 16.24
CA GLN A 40 2.11 -6.03 16.34
C GLN A 40 1.38 -7.34 16.61
N GLN A 41 0.45 -7.35 17.58
CA GLN A 41 -0.32 -8.55 17.87
C GLN A 41 -1.07 -9.08 16.64
N THR A 42 -1.65 -8.18 15.83
CA THR A 42 -2.34 -8.59 14.61
C THR A 42 -1.37 -9.11 13.55
N ILE A 43 -0.20 -8.49 13.40
CA ILE A 43 0.85 -8.98 12.50
C ILE A 43 1.33 -10.37 12.91
N ASP A 44 1.53 -10.63 14.21
CA ASP A 44 1.96 -11.94 14.71
C ASP A 44 0.94 -13.05 14.33
N LYS A 45 -0.35 -12.77 14.50
CA LYS A 45 -1.43 -13.69 14.07
C LYS A 45 -1.42 -13.94 12.56
N LEU A 46 -1.08 -12.93 11.75
CA LEU A 46 -0.97 -13.09 10.29
C LEU A 46 0.25 -13.94 9.90
N VAL A 47 1.37 -13.80 10.62
CA VAL A 47 2.54 -14.66 10.45
C VAL A 47 2.18 -16.11 10.77
N GLU A 48 1.49 -16.37 11.88
CA GLU A 48 1.01 -17.70 12.26
C GLU A 48 0.02 -18.27 11.22
N GLY A 49 -0.84 -17.42 10.66
CA GLY A 49 -1.79 -17.78 9.61
C GLY A 49 -1.16 -18.01 8.24
N GLY A 50 0.14 -17.71 8.06
CA GLY A 50 0.86 -17.92 6.81
C GLY A 50 0.56 -16.90 5.71
N ALA A 51 0.23 -15.66 6.06
CA ALA A 51 0.15 -14.57 5.07
C ALA A 51 1.54 -14.30 4.45
N ASP A 52 1.57 -13.91 3.19
CA ASP A 52 2.84 -13.68 2.47
C ASP A 52 3.35 -12.24 2.61
N ALA A 53 2.44 -11.27 2.69
CA ALA A 53 2.80 -9.86 2.79
C ALA A 53 1.73 -9.02 3.51
N ILE A 54 2.15 -7.87 4.01
CA ILE A 54 1.26 -6.86 4.61
C ILE A 54 1.41 -5.51 3.92
N VAL A 55 0.33 -4.73 3.89
CA VAL A 55 0.36 -3.31 3.47
C VAL A 55 0.10 -2.41 4.66
N ILE A 56 1.07 -1.55 4.99
CA ILE A 56 0.95 -0.61 6.12
C ILE A 56 1.51 0.77 5.78
N HIS A 57 1.14 1.77 6.57
CA HIS A 57 1.72 3.11 6.46
C HIS A 57 3.06 3.23 7.17
N LYS A 58 3.89 4.18 6.69
CA LYS A 58 5.21 4.50 7.26
C LYS A 58 5.21 4.72 8.77
N GLY A 59 4.11 5.24 9.33
CA GLY A 59 3.98 5.49 10.76
C GLY A 59 4.07 4.21 11.57
N ILE A 60 3.30 3.18 11.19
CA ILE A 60 3.28 1.88 11.86
C ILE A 60 4.57 1.11 11.60
N ALA A 61 5.09 1.16 10.37
CA ALA A 61 6.28 0.41 9.96
C ALA A 61 7.56 0.73 10.78
N ASN A 62 7.60 1.83 11.54
CA ASN A 62 8.71 2.13 12.44
C ASN A 62 8.68 1.31 13.75
N TYR A 63 7.53 0.72 14.09
CA TYR A 63 7.28 0.15 15.42
C TYR A 63 6.85 -1.31 15.39
N VAL A 64 6.79 -1.92 14.20
CA VAL A 64 6.37 -3.31 14.04
C VAL A 64 7.40 -4.12 13.26
N ASP A 65 7.46 -5.41 13.57
CA ASP A 65 8.21 -6.40 12.81
C ASP A 65 7.25 -7.26 11.97
N ALA A 66 7.43 -7.25 10.66
CA ALA A 66 6.67 -8.08 9.72
C ALA A 66 7.14 -9.54 9.67
N GLY A 67 8.19 -9.89 10.42
CA GLY A 67 8.78 -11.21 10.46
C GLY A 67 9.34 -11.62 9.10
N LYS A 68 8.80 -12.71 8.54
CA LYS A 68 9.19 -13.22 7.21
C LYS A 68 8.29 -12.72 6.08
N MET A 69 7.22 -12.00 6.40
CA MET A 69 6.30 -11.49 5.39
C MET A 69 6.94 -10.34 4.61
N GLY A 70 6.58 -10.21 3.34
CA GLY A 70 6.91 -9.04 2.55
C GLY A 70 6.30 -7.77 3.13
N LEU A 71 7.12 -6.72 3.28
CA LEU A 71 6.66 -5.43 3.77
C LEU A 71 6.32 -4.49 2.61
N ILE A 72 5.04 -4.12 2.46
CA ILE A 72 4.57 -3.16 1.45
C ILE A 72 4.20 -1.84 2.15
N ILE A 73 4.87 -0.75 1.80
CA ILE A 73 4.60 0.57 2.39
C ILE A 73 3.60 1.35 1.53
N HIS A 74 2.46 1.72 2.12
CA HIS A 74 1.46 2.56 1.47
C HIS A 74 1.89 4.03 1.45
N LEU A 75 2.06 4.57 0.24
CA LEU A 75 2.63 5.90 0.01
C LEU A 75 1.60 7.01 -0.09
N SER A 76 0.32 6.68 -0.25
CA SER A 76 -0.76 7.65 -0.44
C SER A 76 -1.76 7.62 0.71
N GLY A 77 -2.39 8.73 1.04
CA GLY A 77 -3.42 8.78 2.08
C GLY A 77 -4.41 9.90 1.86
N SER A 78 -5.60 9.74 2.42
CA SER A 78 -6.62 10.77 2.64
C SER A 78 -7.46 10.31 3.82
N THR A 79 -8.18 11.21 4.48
CA THR A 79 -9.04 10.85 5.61
C THR A 79 -10.50 11.08 5.25
N ARG A 80 -11.41 10.28 5.82
CA ARG A 80 -12.86 10.46 5.65
C ARG A 80 -13.39 11.80 6.14
N VAL A 81 -12.70 12.40 7.11
CA VAL A 81 -13.05 13.69 7.72
C VAL A 81 -12.32 14.87 7.07
N GLY A 82 -11.48 14.60 6.06
CA GLY A 82 -10.80 15.63 5.29
C GLY A 82 -11.74 16.36 4.33
N PRO A 83 -11.29 17.49 3.75
CA PRO A 83 -12.11 18.30 2.85
C PRO A 83 -12.47 17.58 1.54
N ASP A 84 -11.60 16.67 1.09
CA ASP A 84 -11.86 15.77 -0.04
C ASP A 84 -11.36 14.36 0.32
N PRO A 85 -12.24 13.41 0.69
CA PRO A 85 -11.86 12.06 1.06
C PRO A 85 -11.39 11.22 -0.13
N ASN A 86 -11.69 11.63 -1.37
CA ASN A 86 -11.27 10.92 -2.58
C ASN A 86 -9.91 11.40 -3.09
N TRP A 87 -9.41 12.54 -2.61
CA TRP A 87 -8.10 13.04 -2.99
C TRP A 87 -6.97 12.37 -2.21
N LYS A 88 -6.41 11.30 -2.78
CA LYS A 88 -5.24 10.60 -2.20
C LYS A 88 -3.96 11.40 -2.45
N VAL A 89 -3.37 11.90 -1.36
CA VAL A 89 -2.10 12.65 -1.40
C VAL A 89 -0.91 11.76 -1.06
N GLN A 90 0.29 12.10 -1.54
CA GLN A 90 1.49 11.38 -1.14
C GLN A 90 1.85 11.71 0.31
N VAL A 91 1.94 10.68 1.15
CA VAL A 91 2.32 10.77 2.56
C VAL A 91 3.67 10.12 2.85
N CYS A 92 4.25 9.39 1.91
CA CYS A 92 5.57 8.76 2.04
C CYS A 92 6.35 8.82 0.70
N SER A 93 7.66 9.05 0.75
CA SER A 93 8.54 8.95 -0.43
C SER A 93 9.01 7.51 -0.65
N VAL A 94 9.45 7.19 -1.87
CA VAL A 94 10.06 5.88 -2.17
C VAL A 94 11.32 5.67 -1.33
N THR A 95 12.15 6.71 -1.21
CA THR A 95 13.36 6.68 -0.38
C THR A 95 13.07 6.45 1.11
N GLN A 96 11.97 6.98 1.65
CA GLN A 96 11.57 6.70 3.02
C GLN A 96 11.08 5.26 3.19
N ALA A 97 10.31 4.74 2.23
CA ALA A 97 9.91 3.33 2.23
C ALA A 97 11.14 2.39 2.18
N LEU A 98 12.15 2.72 1.38
CA LEU A 98 13.41 1.97 1.35
C LEU A 98 14.12 1.94 2.70
N LYS A 99 14.19 3.07 3.41
CA LYS A 99 14.78 3.15 4.76
C LYS A 99 14.06 2.27 5.76
N LEU A 100 12.76 2.05 5.57
CA LEU A 100 11.93 1.17 6.40
C LEU A 100 12.03 -0.30 5.99
N GLY A 101 12.90 -0.65 5.03
CA GLY A 101 13.09 -2.04 4.60
C GLY A 101 11.99 -2.55 3.66
N ALA A 102 11.24 -1.67 3.00
CA ALA A 102 10.15 -2.07 2.11
C ALA A 102 10.60 -3.05 1.00
N ASP A 103 9.85 -4.15 0.90
CA ASP A 103 9.92 -5.07 -0.23
C ASP A 103 9.01 -4.62 -1.38
N GLY A 104 7.96 -3.86 -1.08
CA GLY A 104 7.10 -3.23 -2.07
C GLY A 104 6.61 -1.87 -1.61
N ILE A 105 6.03 -1.11 -2.52
CA ILE A 105 5.26 0.09 -2.20
C ILE A 105 3.87 -0.04 -2.77
N SER A 106 2.91 0.67 -2.19
CA SER A 106 1.57 0.77 -2.76
C SER A 106 1.11 2.21 -2.84
N ILE A 107 0.21 2.47 -3.79
CA ILE A 107 -0.43 3.76 -4.01
C ILE A 107 -1.90 3.53 -4.33
N HIS A 108 -2.71 4.53 -4.05
CA HIS A 108 -4.15 4.51 -4.27
C HIS A 108 -4.52 5.60 -5.28
N VAL A 109 -5.25 5.22 -6.33
CA VAL A 109 -5.86 6.14 -7.29
C VAL A 109 -7.36 5.93 -7.29
N ASN A 110 -8.11 7.00 -6.99
CA ASN A 110 -9.55 7.04 -7.16
C ASN A 110 -9.89 7.50 -8.58
N MET A 111 -10.19 6.54 -9.46
CA MET A 111 -10.60 6.76 -10.83
C MET A 111 -11.97 7.47 -10.87
N GLY A 112 -12.11 8.43 -11.77
CA GLY A 112 -13.27 9.32 -11.91
C GLY A 112 -13.36 10.43 -10.87
N ALA A 113 -12.52 10.46 -9.83
CA ALA A 113 -12.53 11.55 -8.86
C ALA A 113 -12.04 12.86 -9.51
N PRO A 114 -12.49 14.05 -9.05
CA PRO A 114 -12.03 15.33 -9.60
C PRO A 114 -10.51 15.50 -9.63
N GLN A 115 -9.81 14.87 -8.68
CA GLN A 115 -8.35 14.93 -8.52
C GLN A 115 -7.61 13.76 -9.21
N GLU A 116 -8.31 12.89 -9.95
CA GLU A 116 -7.70 11.73 -10.64
C GLU A 116 -6.48 12.10 -11.49
N PRO A 117 -6.49 13.16 -12.34
CA PRO A 117 -5.33 13.48 -13.15
C PRO A 117 -4.05 13.72 -12.33
N TYR A 118 -4.18 14.37 -11.16
CA TYR A 118 -3.06 14.60 -10.25
C TYR A 118 -2.59 13.31 -9.56
N MET A 119 -3.52 12.41 -9.22
CA MET A 119 -3.18 11.10 -8.66
C MET A 119 -2.44 10.23 -9.68
N LEU A 120 -2.87 10.23 -10.94
CA LEU A 120 -2.20 9.53 -12.04
C LEU A 120 -0.82 10.11 -12.36
N GLU A 121 -0.70 11.44 -12.45
CA GLU A 121 0.59 12.10 -12.69
C GLU A 121 1.60 11.74 -11.59
N ARG A 122 1.15 11.80 -10.33
CA ARG A 122 1.96 11.42 -9.17
C ARG A 122 2.31 9.94 -9.16
N MET A 123 1.37 9.06 -9.52
CA MET A 123 1.65 7.64 -9.70
C MET A 123 2.79 7.42 -10.69
N GLY A 124 2.75 8.07 -11.86
CA GLY A 124 3.81 7.97 -12.86
C GLY A 124 5.18 8.35 -12.29
N LYS A 125 5.27 9.50 -11.61
CA LYS A 125 6.51 9.96 -10.95
C LYS A 125 7.03 8.97 -9.89
N ILE A 126 6.13 8.39 -9.09
CA ILE A 126 6.49 7.39 -8.07
C ILE A 126 6.97 6.08 -8.71
N VAL A 127 6.33 5.62 -9.79
CA VAL A 127 6.75 4.42 -10.52
C VAL A 127 8.16 4.61 -11.10
N ASP A 128 8.42 5.77 -11.70
CA ASP A 128 9.75 6.11 -12.22
C ASP A 128 10.80 6.13 -11.10
N GLU A 129 10.50 6.72 -9.95
CA GLU A 129 11.39 6.70 -8.79
C GLU A 129 11.63 5.29 -8.26
N ALA A 130 10.57 4.48 -8.09
CA ALA A 130 10.65 3.10 -7.60
C ALA A 130 11.46 2.19 -8.53
N SER A 131 11.36 2.40 -9.84
CA SER A 131 12.10 1.64 -10.85
C SER A 131 13.61 1.75 -10.67
N LYS A 132 14.11 2.93 -10.26
CA LYS A 132 15.54 3.19 -10.01
C LYS A 132 16.12 2.32 -8.89
N TYR A 133 15.27 1.86 -7.98
CA TYR A 133 15.65 1.07 -6.81
C TYR A 133 15.20 -0.40 -6.92
N GLY A 134 14.65 -0.82 -8.06
CA GLY A 134 14.11 -2.16 -8.24
C GLY A 134 12.93 -2.45 -7.30
N LEU A 135 12.15 -1.43 -6.91
CA LEU A 135 11.01 -1.59 -6.02
C LEU A 135 9.75 -1.97 -6.81
N PRO A 136 9.06 -3.08 -6.49
CA PRO A 136 7.74 -3.36 -7.04
C PRO A 136 6.69 -2.42 -6.44
N LEU A 137 5.70 -2.07 -7.25
CA LEU A 137 4.58 -1.21 -6.88
C LEU A 137 3.27 -1.99 -7.05
N LEU A 138 2.43 -1.95 -6.01
CA LEU A 138 1.05 -2.39 -6.00
C LEU A 138 0.14 -1.17 -6.20
N ALA A 139 -0.51 -1.08 -7.36
CA ALA A 139 -1.47 -0.02 -7.64
C ALA A 139 -2.86 -0.44 -7.16
N MET A 140 -3.44 0.35 -6.24
CA MET A 140 -4.80 0.18 -5.76
C MET A 140 -5.69 1.18 -6.51
N MET A 141 -6.48 0.67 -7.45
CA MET A 141 -7.27 1.49 -8.37
C MET A 141 -8.75 1.27 -8.07
N TYR A 142 -9.47 2.32 -7.66
CA TYR A 142 -10.88 2.23 -7.30
C TYR A 142 -11.72 3.26 -8.07
N PRO A 143 -12.86 2.86 -8.66
CA PRO A 143 -13.78 3.81 -9.29
C PRO A 143 -14.54 4.61 -8.21
N ARG A 144 -14.21 5.90 -8.01
CA ARG A 144 -14.84 6.81 -7.03
C ARG A 144 -15.06 8.25 -7.51
N GLY A 145 -15.79 8.40 -8.61
CA GLY A 145 -16.12 9.69 -9.23
C GLY A 145 -17.59 10.08 -9.14
N PRO A 146 -17.95 11.36 -9.39
CA PRO A 146 -19.34 11.80 -9.47
C PRO A 146 -20.11 11.12 -10.61
N ASN A 147 -19.40 10.60 -11.61
CA ASN A 147 -19.97 9.86 -12.74
C ASN A 147 -20.05 8.35 -12.50
N ILE A 148 -19.69 7.86 -11.31
CA ILE A 148 -19.67 6.44 -10.98
C ILE A 148 -20.85 6.16 -10.06
N LYS A 149 -21.80 5.36 -10.56
CA LYS A 149 -23.04 5.03 -9.83
C LYS A 149 -22.81 3.97 -8.75
N SER A 150 -21.94 3.01 -9.03
CA SER A 150 -21.55 1.94 -8.12
C SER A 150 -20.11 1.54 -8.43
N GLU A 151 -19.31 1.31 -7.38
CA GLU A 151 -17.91 0.87 -7.51
C GLU A 151 -17.79 -0.63 -7.86
N HIS A 152 -18.93 -1.31 -8.02
CA HIS A 152 -19.02 -2.74 -8.34
C HIS A 152 -19.73 -3.01 -9.69
N ASP A 153 -20.15 -1.97 -10.40
CA ASP A 153 -20.76 -2.12 -11.73
C ASP A 153 -19.70 -2.57 -12.75
N PRO A 154 -19.97 -3.60 -13.56
CA PRO A 154 -19.01 -4.16 -14.53
C PRO A 154 -18.73 -3.24 -15.73
#